data_AF-J4KN33-F1
#
_entry.id   AF-J4KN33-F1
#
_cell.length_a   1.000
_cell.length_b   1.000
_cell.length_c   1.000
_cell.angle_alpha   90.00
_cell.angle_beta   90.00
_cell.angle_gamma   90.00
#
_symmetry.space_group_name_H-M   'P 1'
#
loop_
_entity.id
_entity.type
_entity.pdbx_description
1 polymer ?
#
loop_
_entity_poly.entity_id
_entity_poly.type
_entity_poly.pdbx_seq_one_letter_code
_entity_poly.pdbx_strand_id
1 'polypeptide(L)'
;MAPLTPHWQQPSHPDIQEVVIVNETEFTTKSLSRVALPPFALFARLDFPPCTEAAEPTYATVQMGRNRHLNLNSDLLYINHSCEPSLIFDTGNKIIIAGPNGLQPGDELTFFYPSTEWEMAQPFQCLCGTPTCRGTIDGAKKMTSAQLDGLWLAKHIRELRAEQASGSLPATPASSSDPTAYALQQAIDQAEKVVEAARSALLSYTSTATGSNKFLSNSADDVKGNGAGRRAGPTSRELSGEMGGDTAIRV
;
A
#
# COMPACT_ATOMS: atom_id res chain seq x y z
N MET A 1 -9.24 -4.63 -19.44
CA MET A 1 -7.79 -4.49 -19.13
C MET A 1 -7.23 -5.87 -18.88
N ALA A 2 -5.94 -6.08 -19.16
CA ALA A 2 -5.29 -7.33 -18.79
C ALA A 2 -5.17 -7.41 -17.25
N PRO A 3 -5.31 -8.60 -16.65
CA PRO A 3 -5.11 -8.79 -15.22
C PRO A 3 -3.67 -8.42 -14.85
N LEU A 4 -3.47 -7.83 -13.67
CA LEU A 4 -2.13 -7.60 -13.14
C LEU A 4 -1.46 -8.95 -12.91
N THR A 5 -0.29 -9.17 -13.52
CA THR A 5 0.54 -10.34 -13.22
C THR A 5 1.21 -10.12 -11.87
N PRO A 6 0.88 -10.91 -10.84
CA PRO A 6 1.49 -10.76 -9.52
C PRO A 6 2.97 -11.07 -9.60
N HIS A 7 3.78 -10.25 -8.93
CA HIS A 7 5.24 -10.42 -8.88
C HIS A 7 5.75 -10.78 -7.48
N TRP A 8 4.84 -10.98 -6.52
CA TRP A 8 5.11 -11.42 -5.15
C TRP A 8 4.77 -12.91 -4.96
N GLN A 9 5.29 -13.49 -3.88
CA GLN A 9 4.95 -14.86 -3.50
C GLN A 9 3.50 -14.94 -3.02
N GLN A 10 2.75 -15.91 -3.54
CA GLN A 10 1.37 -16.16 -3.16
C GLN A 10 1.22 -17.52 -2.43
N PRO A 11 0.41 -17.60 -1.34
CA PRO A 11 -0.21 -16.47 -0.66
C PRO A 11 0.83 -15.65 0.13
N SER A 12 0.70 -14.33 0.15
CA SER A 12 1.60 -13.46 0.92
C SER A 12 1.23 -13.37 2.40
N HIS A 13 -0.06 -13.60 2.73
CA HIS A 13 -0.63 -13.47 4.07
C HIS A 13 -1.45 -14.72 4.48
N PRO A 14 -0.88 -15.95 4.39
CA PRO A 14 -1.64 -17.19 4.55
C PRO A 14 -2.35 -17.33 5.91
N ASP A 15 -1.84 -16.70 6.96
CA ASP A 15 -2.37 -16.84 8.31
C ASP A 15 -3.61 -15.97 8.56
N ILE A 16 -3.79 -14.89 7.79
CA ILE A 16 -4.83 -13.87 8.03
C ILE A 16 -5.78 -13.66 6.86
N GLN A 17 -5.36 -14.00 5.63
CA GLN A 17 -6.11 -13.74 4.40
C GLN A 17 -6.14 -14.99 3.52
N GLU A 18 -7.31 -15.24 2.93
CA GLU A 18 -7.50 -16.19 1.84
C GLU A 18 -8.03 -15.48 0.60
N VAL A 19 -7.33 -15.61 -0.52
CA VAL A 19 -7.80 -15.09 -1.81
C VAL A 19 -8.53 -16.21 -2.54
N VAL A 20 -9.82 -16.01 -2.81
CA VAL A 20 -10.67 -16.96 -3.52
C VAL A 20 -10.96 -16.42 -4.91
N ILE A 21 -10.63 -17.20 -5.94
CA ILE A 21 -11.00 -16.91 -7.32
C ILE A 21 -12.46 -17.33 -7.52
N VAL A 22 -13.34 -16.36 -7.80
CA VAL A 22 -14.77 -16.57 -8.00
C VAL A 22 -15.05 -16.97 -9.45
N ASN A 23 -14.39 -16.33 -10.41
CA ASN A 23 -14.48 -16.67 -11.81
C ASN A 23 -13.12 -16.43 -12.50
N GLU A 24 -12.46 -17.50 -12.93
CA GLU A 24 -11.17 -17.45 -13.63
C GLU A 24 -11.26 -16.70 -14.97
N THR A 25 -12.41 -16.77 -15.65
CA THR A 25 -12.60 -16.12 -16.97
C THR A 25 -12.87 -14.62 -16.87
N GLU A 26 -13.43 -14.16 -15.75
CA GLU A 26 -13.71 -12.75 -15.47
C GLU A 26 -12.67 -12.13 -14.53
N PHE A 27 -11.69 -12.92 -14.08
CA PHE A 27 -10.66 -12.53 -13.12
C PHE A 27 -11.24 -11.93 -11.83
N THR A 28 -12.43 -12.38 -11.42
CA THR A 28 -13.07 -11.90 -10.19
C THR A 28 -12.53 -12.70 -9.01
N THR A 29 -12.00 -11.97 -8.03
CA THR A 29 -11.50 -12.54 -6.77
C THR A 29 -12.22 -11.90 -5.59
N LYS A 30 -12.19 -12.60 -4.45
CA LYS A 30 -12.60 -12.07 -3.15
C LYS A 30 -11.57 -12.44 -2.09
N SER A 31 -11.41 -11.60 -1.10
CA SER A 31 -10.53 -11.87 0.04
C SER A 31 -11.36 -12.23 1.26
N LEU A 32 -11.04 -13.34 1.93
CA LEU A 32 -11.71 -13.79 3.15
C LEU A 32 -10.75 -13.72 4.34
N SER A 33 -11.28 -13.34 5.50
CA SER A 33 -10.54 -13.36 6.76
C SER A 33 -10.28 -14.79 7.20
N ARG A 34 -9.08 -15.08 7.71
CA ARG A 34 -8.77 -16.34 8.41
C ARG A 34 -8.74 -16.20 9.94
N VAL A 35 -8.90 -14.98 10.44
CA VAL A 35 -8.75 -14.66 11.86
C VAL A 35 -10.00 -14.01 12.44
N ALA A 36 -10.19 -14.22 13.74
CA ALA A 36 -11.12 -13.44 14.53
C ALA A 36 -10.38 -12.25 15.14
N LEU A 37 -10.90 -11.03 14.96
CA LEU A 37 -10.33 -9.82 15.53
C LEU A 37 -11.43 -8.99 16.20
N PRO A 38 -11.18 -8.43 17.40
CA PRO A 38 -12.10 -7.47 17.98
C PRO A 38 -12.09 -6.16 17.16
N PRO A 39 -13.11 -5.29 17.33
CA PRO A 39 -13.15 -3.99 16.66
C PRO A 39 -11.84 -3.21 16.78
N PHE A 40 -11.40 -2.62 15.66
CA PHE A 40 -10.18 -1.78 15.58
C PHE A 40 -8.85 -2.47 15.90
N ALA A 41 -8.82 -3.80 16.03
CA ALA A 41 -7.56 -4.53 16.17
C ALA A 41 -6.73 -4.50 14.88
N LEU A 42 -5.41 -4.60 15.03
CA LEU A 42 -4.48 -4.70 13.90
C LEU A 42 -4.77 -5.96 13.08
N PHE A 43 -5.03 -5.77 11.78
CA PHE A 43 -5.17 -6.86 10.82
C PHE A 43 -3.84 -7.15 10.12
N ALA A 44 -3.25 -6.12 9.49
CA ALA A 44 -1.99 -6.25 8.78
C ALA A 44 -1.16 -4.97 8.86
N ARG A 45 0.16 -5.10 8.70
CA ARG A 45 1.06 -3.95 8.49
C ARG A 45 1.40 -3.87 7.01
N LEU A 46 1.56 -2.66 6.48
CA LEU A 46 1.93 -2.42 5.08
C LEU A 46 3.46 -2.50 4.84
N ASP A 47 4.19 -3.13 5.75
CA ASP A 47 5.64 -3.35 5.67
C ASP A 47 6.03 -4.80 5.34
N PHE A 48 5.06 -5.70 5.21
CA PHE A 48 5.28 -7.08 4.82
C PHE A 48 4.15 -7.64 3.93
N PRO A 49 4.47 -8.19 2.74
CA PRO A 49 5.58 -7.75 1.91
C PRO A 49 5.67 -6.21 1.85
N PRO A 50 6.88 -5.63 1.75
CA PRO A 50 7.03 -4.19 1.83
C PRO A 50 6.32 -3.49 0.66
N CYS A 51 5.43 -2.56 1.01
CA CYS A 51 4.84 -1.66 0.02
C CYS A 51 5.92 -0.74 -0.57
N THR A 52 5.79 -0.41 -1.85
CA THR A 52 6.69 0.52 -2.55
C THR A 52 5.91 1.69 -3.10
N GLU A 53 6.54 2.85 -3.25
CA GLU A 53 5.90 4.01 -3.86
C GLU A 53 5.66 3.76 -5.36
N ALA A 54 4.45 4.07 -5.82
CA ALA A 54 4.07 3.97 -7.21
C ALA A 54 4.36 5.29 -7.95
N ALA A 55 4.87 5.20 -9.18
CA ALA A 55 5.15 6.37 -10.00
C ALA A 55 3.87 7.11 -10.44
N GLU A 56 2.77 6.37 -10.62
CA GLU A 56 1.47 6.90 -11.04
C GLU A 56 0.32 6.12 -10.39
N PRO A 57 -0.86 6.74 -10.22
CA PRO A 57 -2.04 6.05 -9.73
C PRO A 57 -2.55 5.04 -10.77
N THR A 58 -2.89 3.84 -10.32
CA THR A 58 -3.53 2.81 -11.14
C THR A 58 -4.67 2.16 -10.35
N TYR A 59 -5.44 1.26 -10.97
CA TYR A 59 -6.47 0.51 -10.24
C TYR A 59 -5.89 -0.40 -9.14
N ALA A 60 -4.58 -0.66 -9.17
CA ALA A 60 -3.87 -1.56 -8.26
C ALA A 60 -3.02 -0.84 -7.21
N THR A 61 -3.14 0.48 -7.10
CA THR A 61 -2.42 1.27 -6.09
C THR A 61 -3.37 1.88 -5.07
N VAL A 62 -2.85 2.19 -3.88
CA VAL A 62 -3.60 2.85 -2.81
C VAL A 62 -2.97 4.20 -2.51
N GLN A 63 -3.76 5.27 -2.51
CA GLN A 63 -3.30 6.61 -2.21
C GLN A 63 -2.90 6.73 -0.73
N MET A 64 -1.68 7.21 -0.50
CA MET A 64 -1.08 7.37 0.84
C MET A 64 -0.78 8.84 1.19
N GLY A 65 -1.20 9.76 0.34
CA GLY A 65 -0.99 11.20 0.49
C GLY A 65 -1.51 11.95 -0.73
N ARG A 66 -1.45 13.29 -0.72
CA ARG A 66 -2.04 14.13 -1.77
C ARG A 66 -1.72 13.67 -3.21
N ASN A 67 -0.45 13.39 -3.49
CA ASN A 67 0.04 13.00 -4.82
C ASN A 67 0.90 11.73 -4.76
N ARG A 68 0.65 10.84 -3.80
CA ARG A 68 1.50 9.67 -3.52
C ARG A 68 0.66 8.42 -3.40
N HIS A 69 1.12 7.35 -4.03
CA HIS A 69 0.44 6.06 -4.07
C HIS A 69 1.40 4.93 -3.70
N LEU A 70 0.86 3.84 -3.14
CA LEU A 70 1.58 2.62 -2.81
C LEU A 70 1.19 1.49 -3.75
N ASN A 71 2.18 0.75 -4.24
CA ASN A 71 2.00 -0.63 -4.65
C ASN A 71 2.03 -1.51 -3.40
N LEU A 72 0.98 -2.32 -3.21
CA LEU A 72 0.86 -3.18 -2.02
C LEU A 72 1.78 -4.41 -2.08
N ASN A 73 2.20 -4.82 -3.28
CA ASN A 73 3.13 -5.94 -3.53
C ASN A 73 2.76 -7.23 -2.79
N SER A 74 1.45 -7.46 -2.58
CA SER A 74 0.93 -8.52 -1.73
C SER A 74 -0.52 -8.82 -2.06
N ASP A 75 -1.04 -9.91 -1.50
CA ASP A 75 -2.43 -10.32 -1.67
C ASP A 75 -3.43 -9.33 -1.09
N LEU A 76 -2.98 -8.35 -0.28
CA LEU A 76 -3.81 -7.23 0.17
C LEU A 76 -4.41 -6.45 -1.01
N LEU A 77 -3.81 -6.55 -2.21
CA LEU A 77 -4.37 -6.02 -3.46
C LEU A 77 -5.77 -6.55 -3.78
N TYR A 78 -6.08 -7.78 -3.37
CA TYR A 78 -7.35 -8.43 -3.67
C TYR A 78 -8.46 -8.12 -2.66
N ILE A 79 -8.24 -7.15 -1.76
CA ILE A 79 -9.26 -6.67 -0.83
C ILE A 79 -10.18 -5.72 -1.59
N ASN A 80 -11.45 -6.13 -1.75
CA ASN A 80 -12.42 -5.41 -2.57
C ASN A 80 -13.02 -4.19 -1.86
N HIS A 81 -13.80 -3.43 -2.62
CA HIS A 81 -14.59 -2.33 -2.09
C HIS A 81 -15.87 -2.81 -1.40
N SER A 82 -16.21 -2.19 -0.27
CA SER A 82 -17.57 -2.19 0.28
C SER A 82 -17.94 -0.78 0.79
N CYS A 83 -19.22 -0.42 0.67
CA CYS A 83 -19.77 0.79 1.27
C CYS A 83 -19.94 0.65 2.80
N GLU A 84 -20.03 -0.59 3.31
CA GLU A 84 -19.95 -0.92 4.74
C GLU A 84 -18.75 -1.85 4.93
N PRO A 85 -17.52 -1.30 5.04
CA PRO A 85 -16.30 -2.09 4.97
C PRO A 85 -16.02 -2.85 6.27
N SER A 86 -15.34 -4.00 6.12
CA SER A 86 -14.83 -4.79 7.26
C SER A 86 -13.45 -4.34 7.74
N LEU A 87 -12.72 -3.56 6.93
CA LEU A 87 -11.38 -3.06 7.22
C LEU A 87 -11.25 -1.54 7.06
N ILE A 88 -10.30 -0.97 7.78
CA ILE A 88 -9.85 0.42 7.65
C ILE A 88 -8.39 0.43 7.21
N PHE A 89 -8.09 1.13 6.12
CA PHE A 89 -6.74 1.29 5.59
C PHE A 89 -6.13 2.59 6.11
N ASP A 90 -5.37 2.51 7.20
CA ASP A 90 -4.64 3.65 7.75
C ASP A 90 -3.27 3.78 7.06
N THR A 91 -3.29 4.40 5.89
CA THR A 91 -2.09 4.61 5.07
C THR A 91 -1.09 5.58 5.70
N GLY A 92 -1.53 6.46 6.60
CA GLY A 92 -0.64 7.36 7.35
C GLY A 92 0.22 6.59 8.36
N ASN A 93 -0.38 5.63 9.07
CA ASN A 93 0.33 4.77 10.00
C ASN A 93 0.93 3.51 9.35
N LYS A 94 0.63 3.27 8.07
CA LYS A 94 1.03 2.08 7.29
C LYS A 94 0.49 0.77 7.88
N ILE A 95 -0.78 0.78 8.29
CA ILE A 95 -1.46 -0.38 8.87
C ILE A 95 -2.88 -0.54 8.31
N ILE A 96 -3.40 -1.75 8.42
CA ILE A 96 -4.79 -2.09 8.20
C ILE A 96 -5.35 -2.59 9.54
N ILE A 97 -6.51 -2.07 9.93
CA ILE A 97 -7.21 -2.48 11.16
C ILE A 97 -8.61 -2.98 10.84
N ALA A 98 -9.16 -3.81 11.73
CA ALA A 98 -10.55 -4.24 11.65
C ALA A 98 -11.51 -3.05 11.82
N GLY A 99 -12.65 -3.11 11.14
CA GLY A 99 -13.73 -2.14 11.27
C GLY A 99 -14.43 -2.20 12.64
N PRO A 100 -15.49 -1.39 12.83
CA PRO A 100 -16.20 -1.28 14.10
C PRO A 100 -16.90 -2.58 14.55
N ASN A 101 -17.13 -3.52 13.63
CA ASN A 101 -17.76 -4.81 13.92
C ASN A 101 -16.72 -5.92 14.24
N GLY A 102 -15.42 -5.64 14.14
CA GLY A 102 -14.39 -6.66 14.18
C GLY A 102 -14.37 -7.54 12.93
N LEU A 103 -13.74 -8.71 13.03
CA LEU A 103 -13.71 -9.75 11.99
C LEU A 103 -13.96 -11.12 12.61
N GLN A 104 -14.58 -12.00 11.84
CA GLN A 104 -14.62 -13.45 12.05
C GLN A 104 -13.97 -14.18 10.87
N PRO A 105 -13.45 -15.40 11.07
CA PRO A 105 -13.01 -16.24 9.96
C PRO A 105 -14.14 -16.46 8.95
N GLY A 106 -13.84 -16.27 7.67
CA GLY A 106 -14.81 -16.34 6.57
C GLY A 106 -15.47 -15.02 6.20
N ASP A 107 -15.33 -13.96 7.02
CA ASP A 107 -15.81 -12.63 6.65
C ASP A 107 -15.09 -12.12 5.41
N GLU A 108 -15.82 -11.46 4.51
CA GLU A 108 -15.19 -10.81 3.37
C GLU A 108 -14.38 -9.58 3.81
N LEU A 109 -13.12 -9.55 3.43
CA LEU A 109 -12.20 -8.44 3.66
C LEU A 109 -12.47 -7.38 2.61
N THR A 110 -12.96 -6.23 3.06
CA THR A 110 -13.32 -5.10 2.21
C THR A 110 -12.93 -3.78 2.86
N PHE A 111 -12.62 -2.76 2.05
CA PHE A 111 -12.44 -1.41 2.55
C PHE A 111 -13.16 -0.38 1.69
N PHE A 112 -13.45 0.78 2.26
CA PHE A 112 -14.12 1.84 1.52
C PHE A 112 -13.08 2.61 0.70
N TYR A 113 -12.94 2.31 -0.60
CA TYR A 113 -11.92 2.93 -1.46
C TYR A 113 -11.85 4.48 -1.35
N PRO A 114 -12.96 5.24 -1.35
CA PRO A 114 -12.89 6.69 -1.19
C PRO A 114 -12.35 7.16 0.18
N SER A 115 -12.16 6.27 1.16
CA SER A 115 -11.45 6.59 2.40
C SER A 115 -9.97 6.94 2.18
N THR A 116 -9.36 6.38 1.12
CA THR A 116 -7.98 6.65 0.72
C THR A 116 -7.91 7.38 -0.62
N GLU A 117 -8.83 7.10 -1.55
CA GLU A 117 -8.77 7.64 -2.92
C GLU A 117 -9.54 8.95 -3.08
N TRP A 118 -8.85 10.02 -3.46
CA TRP A 118 -9.46 11.30 -3.81
C TRP A 118 -10.20 11.23 -5.14
N GLU A 119 -9.53 10.68 -6.14
CA GLU A 119 -10.07 10.36 -7.46
C GLU A 119 -9.63 8.93 -7.79
N MET A 120 -10.58 8.08 -8.16
CA MET A 120 -10.26 6.73 -8.61
C MET A 120 -9.58 6.77 -9.97
N ALA A 121 -8.47 6.04 -10.14
CA ALA A 121 -7.87 5.82 -11.46
C ALA A 121 -8.87 5.15 -12.42
N GLN A 122 -9.75 4.30 -11.88
CA GLN A 122 -10.83 3.65 -12.62
C GLN A 122 -12.12 3.63 -11.79
N PRO A 123 -13.05 4.57 -12.05
CA PRO A 123 -14.39 4.54 -11.46
C PRO A 123 -15.17 3.28 -11.87
N PHE A 124 -16.08 2.81 -11.00
CA PHE A 124 -16.88 1.60 -11.25
C PHE A 124 -18.27 1.66 -10.60
N GLN A 125 -19.16 0.80 -11.07
CA GLN A 125 -20.46 0.57 -10.43
C GLN A 125 -20.30 -0.42 -9.26
N CYS A 126 -20.63 0.00 -8.04
CA CYS A 126 -20.52 -0.84 -6.85
C CYS A 126 -21.57 -1.95 -6.85
N LEU A 127 -21.12 -3.15 -6.49
CA LEU A 127 -21.92 -4.37 -6.37
C LEU A 127 -21.83 -4.97 -4.95
N CYS A 128 -21.46 -4.18 -3.94
CA CYS A 128 -21.27 -4.70 -2.57
C CYS A 128 -22.56 -5.19 -1.90
N GLY A 129 -23.73 -4.82 -2.43
CA GLY A 129 -25.03 -5.29 -1.93
C GLY A 129 -25.45 -4.75 -0.56
N THR A 130 -24.68 -3.83 0.04
CA THR A 130 -25.02 -3.30 1.37
C THR A 130 -26.21 -2.32 1.32
N PRO A 131 -27.02 -2.21 2.39
CA PRO A 131 -28.17 -1.31 2.43
C PRO A 131 -27.81 0.16 2.19
N THR A 132 -26.61 0.57 2.60
CA THR A 132 -26.11 1.95 2.42
C THR A 132 -25.20 2.11 1.19
N CYS A 133 -25.31 1.23 0.19
CA CYS A 133 -24.51 1.27 -1.03
C CYS A 133 -24.60 2.64 -1.73
N ARG A 134 -23.45 3.17 -2.18
CA ARG A 134 -23.33 4.49 -2.81
C ARG A 134 -23.46 4.46 -4.34
N GLY A 135 -23.69 3.29 -4.93
CA GLY A 135 -23.82 3.13 -6.37
C GLY A 135 -22.47 3.27 -7.06
N THR A 136 -22.21 4.39 -7.73
CA THR A 136 -20.94 4.60 -8.45
C THR A 136 -19.83 5.06 -7.50
N ILE A 137 -18.64 4.45 -7.61
CA ILE A 137 -17.45 4.81 -6.82
C ILE A 137 -16.43 5.46 -7.74
N ASP A 138 -16.17 6.76 -7.55
CA ASP A 138 -15.23 7.55 -8.36
C ASP A 138 -14.21 8.36 -7.53
N GLY A 139 -14.16 8.13 -6.21
CA GLY A 139 -13.26 8.78 -5.26
C GLY A 139 -13.97 9.84 -4.41
N ALA A 140 -13.32 10.29 -3.34
CA ALA A 140 -13.93 11.19 -2.36
C ALA A 140 -14.27 12.59 -2.89
N LYS A 141 -13.60 13.06 -3.95
CA LYS A 141 -13.72 14.42 -4.50
C LYS A 141 -15.14 14.85 -4.82
N LYS A 142 -15.95 13.92 -5.34
CA LYS A 142 -17.32 14.18 -5.81
C LYS A 142 -18.40 13.71 -4.84
N MET A 143 -18.01 13.05 -3.75
CA MET A 143 -18.96 12.58 -2.75
C MET A 143 -19.46 13.73 -1.88
N THR A 144 -20.73 13.68 -1.50
CA THR A 144 -21.33 14.61 -0.53
C THR A 144 -20.88 14.28 0.89
N SER A 145 -20.97 15.24 1.81
CA SER A 145 -20.66 15.00 3.23
C SER A 145 -21.53 13.88 3.82
N ALA A 146 -22.81 13.81 3.45
CA ALA A 146 -23.71 12.74 3.87
C ALA A 146 -23.32 11.35 3.32
N GLN A 147 -22.61 11.30 2.20
CA GLN A 147 -22.08 10.03 1.66
C GLN A 147 -20.84 9.54 2.38
N LEU A 148 -20.09 10.43 3.03
CA LEU A 148 -18.87 10.12 3.76
C LEU A 148 -19.08 10.03 5.28
N ASP A 149 -20.25 10.46 5.77
CA ASP A 149 -20.55 10.49 7.20
C ASP A 149 -20.48 9.08 7.82
N GLY A 150 -19.91 9.02 9.03
CA GLY A 150 -19.68 7.77 9.77
C GLY A 150 -18.56 6.87 9.24
N LEU A 151 -17.91 7.22 8.12
CA LEU A 151 -16.78 6.46 7.57
C LEU A 151 -15.45 7.05 8.04
N TRP A 152 -14.48 6.17 8.28
CA TRP A 152 -13.11 6.61 8.49
C TRP A 152 -12.53 7.15 7.19
N LEU A 153 -11.83 8.28 7.25
CA LEU A 153 -11.15 8.90 6.11
C LEU A 153 -9.68 9.17 6.44
N ALA A 154 -8.80 8.82 5.51
CA ALA A 154 -7.38 9.11 5.61
C ALA A 154 -7.14 10.63 5.74
N LYS A 155 -6.03 10.98 6.38
CA LYS A 155 -5.67 12.38 6.66
C LYS A 155 -5.69 13.25 5.41
N HIS A 156 -5.06 12.79 4.33
CA HIS A 156 -4.99 13.55 3.07
C HIS A 156 -6.36 13.75 2.42
N ILE A 157 -7.31 12.81 2.59
CA ILE A 157 -8.68 12.97 2.09
C ILE A 157 -9.42 14.06 2.87
N ARG A 158 -9.27 14.09 4.20
CA ARG A 158 -9.85 15.14 5.04
C ARG A 158 -9.29 16.52 4.68
N GLU A 159 -7.98 16.62 4.45
CA GLU A 159 -7.31 17.86 4.02
C GLU A 159 -7.82 18.33 2.64
N LEU A 160 -7.87 17.44 1.65
CA LEU A 160 -8.37 17.74 0.31
C LEU A 160 -9.85 18.20 0.31
N ARG A 161 -10.68 17.59 1.17
CA ARG A 161 -12.07 18.01 1.38
C ARG A 161 -12.16 19.42 1.96
N ALA A 162 -11.35 19.72 2.99
CA ALA A 162 -11.35 21.01 3.63
C ALA A 162 -10.96 22.13 2.65
N GLU A 163 -9.95 21.90 1.82
CA GLU A 163 -9.54 22.84 0.76
C GLU A 163 -10.63 23.04 -0.31
N GLN A 164 -11.27 21.95 -0.72
CA GLN A 164 -12.39 22.02 -1.67
C GLN A 164 -13.55 22.84 -1.09
N ALA A 165 -13.83 22.69 0.20
CA ALA A 165 -14.88 23.45 0.89
C ALA A 165 -14.52 24.93 1.09
N SER A 166 -13.24 25.26 1.27
CA SER A 166 -12.75 26.64 1.41
C SER A 166 -12.61 27.39 0.08
N GLY A 167 -12.97 26.78 -1.06
CA GLY A 167 -12.88 27.39 -2.39
C GLY A 167 -11.46 27.80 -2.79
N SER A 168 -10.44 27.22 -2.16
CA SER A 168 -9.05 27.67 -2.28
C SER A 168 -8.27 26.80 -3.28
N LEU A 169 -7.57 27.46 -4.22
CA LEU A 169 -6.44 26.87 -4.98
C LEU A 169 -5.41 26.28 -3.99
N PRO A 170 -4.53 25.35 -4.43
CA PRO A 170 -3.66 24.58 -3.53
C PRO A 170 -3.01 25.50 -2.51
N ALA A 171 -3.23 25.21 -1.23
CA ALA A 171 -2.79 26.05 -0.15
C ALA A 171 -1.27 26.29 -0.27
N THR A 172 -0.89 27.52 -0.65
CA THR A 172 0.26 28.13 -0.01
C THR A 172 -0.07 28.22 1.48
N PRO A 173 0.89 27.92 2.37
CA PRO A 173 0.63 27.81 3.80
C PRO A 173 0.37 29.19 4.40
N ALA A 174 -0.87 29.70 4.29
CA ALA A 174 -1.33 30.85 5.04
C ALA A 174 -2.86 30.87 5.17
N SER A 175 -3.29 30.92 6.44
CA SER A 175 -4.62 31.26 6.96
C SER A 175 -5.67 30.13 7.04
N SER A 176 -5.50 29.26 8.04
CA SER A 176 -6.65 28.84 8.86
C SER A 176 -6.67 29.65 10.15
N SER A 177 -7.87 29.99 10.63
CA SER A 177 -8.18 31.04 11.61
C SER A 177 -7.78 30.76 13.07
N ASP A 178 -6.90 29.79 13.32
CA ASP A 178 -6.34 29.54 14.64
C ASP A 178 -4.83 29.26 14.50
N PRO A 179 -3.97 30.22 14.86
CA PRO A 179 -2.52 30.06 14.76
C PRO A 179 -2.00 28.92 15.67
N THR A 180 -2.71 28.61 16.75
CA THR A 180 -2.36 27.50 17.64
C THR A 180 -2.69 26.15 17.01
N ALA A 181 -3.89 25.98 16.45
CA ALA A 181 -4.26 24.76 15.74
C ALA A 181 -3.33 24.50 14.54
N TYR A 182 -2.97 25.54 13.79
CA TYR A 182 -2.01 25.45 12.70
C TYR A 182 -0.61 25.03 13.18
N ALA A 183 -0.09 25.65 14.25
CA ALA A 183 1.20 25.29 14.82
C ALA A 183 1.22 23.85 15.36
N LEU A 184 0.14 23.39 15.98
CA LEU A 184 0.00 22.01 16.44
C LEU A 184 -0.04 21.02 15.27
N GLN A 185 -0.78 21.34 14.20
CA GLN A 185 -0.82 20.51 12.99
C GLN A 185 0.56 20.42 12.35
N GLN A 186 1.27 21.54 12.22
CA GLN A 186 2.65 21.55 11.74
C GLN A 186 3.59 20.72 12.62
N ALA A 187 3.44 20.78 13.95
CA ALA A 187 4.25 19.98 14.86
C ALA A 187 4.00 18.48 14.67
N ILE A 188 2.74 18.06 14.49
CA ILE A 188 2.38 16.67 14.18
C ILE A 188 2.99 16.24 12.84
N ASP A 189 2.85 17.05 11.79
CA ASP A 189 3.39 16.75 10.46
C ASP A 189 4.92 16.59 10.49
N GLN A 190 5.62 17.41 11.28
CA GLN A 190 7.07 17.27 11.46
C GLN A 190 7.40 16.01 12.26
N ALA A 191 6.64 15.68 13.30
CA ALA A 191 6.83 14.45 14.07
C ALA A 191 6.64 13.21 13.18
N GLU A 192 5.59 13.18 12.35
CA GLU A 192 5.36 12.10 11.38
C GLU A 192 6.53 11.94 10.40
N LYS A 193 7.06 13.04 9.86
CA LYS A 193 8.25 13.03 8.99
C LYS A 193 9.48 12.49 9.71
N VAL A 194 9.69 12.87 10.97
CA VAL A 194 10.80 12.36 11.80
C VAL A 194 10.64 10.86 12.07
N VAL A 195 9.42 10.39 12.37
CA VAL A 195 9.14 8.97 12.55
C VAL A 195 9.40 8.18 11.27
N GLU A 196 8.98 8.69 10.13
CA GLU A 196 9.22 8.06 8.82
C GLU A 196 10.72 8.01 8.48
N ALA A 197 11.45 9.10 8.75
CA ALA A 197 12.91 9.14 8.58
C ALA A 197 13.62 8.16 9.52
N ALA A 198 13.19 8.08 10.78
CA ALA A 198 13.75 7.15 11.76
C ALA A 198 13.48 5.67 11.39
N ARG A 199 12.26 5.36 10.92
CA ARG A 199 11.91 4.02 10.40
C ARG A 199 12.79 3.66 9.20
N SER A 200 12.97 4.58 8.26
CA SER A 200 13.82 4.37 7.08
C SER A 200 15.29 4.13 7.48
N ALA A 201 15.81 4.91 8.44
CA ALA A 201 17.16 4.73 8.96
C ALA A 201 17.34 3.38 9.68
N LEU A 202 16.34 2.95 10.45
CA LEU A 202 16.36 1.66 11.16
C LEU A 202 16.38 0.48 10.18
N LEU A 203 15.56 0.52 9.12
CA LEU A 203 15.56 -0.51 8.08
C LEU A 203 16.91 -0.58 7.36
N SER A 204 17.50 0.57 7.03
CA SER A 204 18.85 0.63 6.45
C SER A 204 19.91 0.03 7.38
N TYR A 205 19.92 0.41 8.66
CA TYR A 205 20.89 -0.10 9.64
C TYR A 205 20.74 -1.60 9.89
N THR A 206 19.52 -2.09 10.05
CA THR A 206 19.27 -3.52 10.28
C THR A 206 19.64 -4.37 9.06
N SER A 207 19.35 -3.90 7.84
CA SER A 207 19.76 -4.59 6.61
C SER A 207 21.29 -4.69 6.46
N THR A 208 22.04 -3.71 6.95
CA THR A 208 23.52 -3.73 6.95
C THR A 208 24.09 -4.56 8.10
N ALA A 209 23.45 -4.55 9.27
CA ALA A 209 23.88 -5.32 10.45
C ALA A 209 23.72 -6.83 10.27
N THR A 210 22.70 -7.30 9.54
CA THR A 210 22.50 -8.73 9.25
C THR A 210 23.39 -9.28 8.12
N GLY A 211 24.09 -8.41 7.37
CA GLY A 211 25.00 -8.81 6.30
C GLY A 211 26.42 -9.20 6.73
N SER A 212 26.73 -9.13 8.03
CA SER A 212 28.10 -9.30 8.54
C SER A 212 28.19 -10.33 9.66
N ASN A 213 28.00 -11.62 9.34
CA ASN A 213 28.55 -12.67 10.20
C ASN A 213 28.81 -13.99 9.46
N LYS A 214 29.92 -14.06 8.74
CA LYS A 214 30.70 -15.30 8.64
C LYS A 214 32.16 -14.98 8.28
N PHE A 215 33.01 -14.89 9.30
CA PHE A 215 34.46 -14.94 9.14
C PHE A 215 35.06 -15.92 10.17
N LEU A 216 35.57 -17.05 9.62
CA LEU A 216 36.76 -17.86 9.96
C LEU A 216 36.85 -18.49 11.37
N SER A 217 37.39 -19.70 11.57
CA SER A 217 38.63 -20.31 11.05
C SER A 217 38.55 -21.87 11.12
N ASN A 218 39.40 -22.72 10.53
CA ASN A 218 40.87 -22.76 10.50
C ASN A 218 41.43 -23.71 9.41
N SER A 219 42.53 -23.27 8.80
CA SER A 219 43.78 -23.96 8.40
C SER A 219 43.86 -25.30 7.63
N ALA A 220 44.47 -25.17 6.44
CA ALA A 220 45.73 -25.80 5.98
C ALA A 220 45.68 -26.80 4.80
N ASP A 221 46.53 -26.45 3.84
CA ASP A 221 47.27 -27.22 2.84
C ASP A 221 46.71 -27.53 1.42
N ASP A 222 47.59 -27.17 0.49
CA ASP A 222 47.92 -27.75 -0.82
C ASP A 222 47.36 -27.15 -2.15
N VAL A 223 48.27 -26.40 -2.80
CA VAL A 223 48.80 -26.60 -4.16
C VAL A 223 48.00 -26.16 -5.42
N LYS A 224 48.64 -25.21 -6.12
CA LYS A 224 48.73 -24.92 -7.58
C LYS A 224 47.51 -24.45 -8.39
N GLY A 225 47.69 -23.34 -9.09
CA GLY A 225 47.24 -23.20 -10.49
C GLY A 225 46.81 -21.80 -10.95
N ASN A 226 47.73 -21.06 -11.57
CA ASN A 226 47.61 -19.93 -12.51
C ASN A 226 46.24 -19.38 -12.96
N GLY A 227 46.14 -18.05 -13.05
CA GLY A 227 45.26 -17.37 -14.01
C GLY A 227 45.05 -15.87 -13.74
N ALA A 228 45.55 -15.02 -14.62
CA ALA A 228 45.60 -13.56 -14.52
C ALA A 228 44.25 -12.84 -14.75
N GLY A 229 44.11 -11.60 -14.24
CA GLY A 229 43.15 -10.62 -14.78
C GLY A 229 42.68 -9.55 -13.78
N ARG A 230 42.97 -8.27 -14.09
CA ARG A 230 42.66 -7.08 -13.28
C ARG A 230 41.25 -6.52 -13.54
N ARG A 231 40.80 -5.69 -12.59
CA ARG A 231 39.58 -4.84 -12.55
C ARG A 231 39.19 -4.15 -13.88
N ALA A 232 37.89 -4.04 -14.15
CA ALA A 232 37.29 -2.94 -14.91
C ALA A 232 35.79 -2.77 -14.55
N GLY A 233 35.31 -1.53 -14.52
CA GLY A 233 33.93 -1.13 -14.19
C GLY A 233 32.90 -1.42 -15.30
N PRO A 234 31.66 -0.90 -15.16
CA PRO A 234 30.53 -1.23 -16.02
C PRO A 234 30.78 -0.85 -17.49
N THR A 235 30.30 -1.68 -18.40
CA THR A 235 30.56 -1.57 -19.85
C THR A 235 29.41 -0.86 -20.56
N SER A 236 29.71 -0.23 -21.70
CA SER A 236 28.78 0.55 -22.53
C SER A 236 27.53 -0.20 -23.04
N ARG A 237 27.39 -1.50 -22.73
CA ARG A 237 26.22 -2.32 -23.02
C ARG A 237 25.11 -2.20 -21.96
N GLU A 238 25.39 -1.55 -20.83
CA GLU A 238 24.41 -1.16 -19.78
C GLU A 238 23.84 0.25 -19.99
N LEU A 239 24.32 1.01 -20.98
CA LEU A 239 23.94 2.42 -21.22
C LEU A 239 23.03 2.66 -22.44
N SER A 240 22.65 1.63 -23.19
CA SER A 240 21.92 1.82 -24.46
C SER A 240 20.59 1.08 -24.62
N GLY A 241 20.04 0.50 -23.55
CA GLY A 241 18.64 0.05 -23.47
C GLY A 241 18.02 -0.50 -24.76
N GLU A 242 18.31 -1.76 -25.13
CA GLU A 242 17.53 -2.48 -26.13
C GLU A 242 17.59 -4.02 -25.95
N MET A 243 16.38 -4.54 -25.68
CA MET A 243 15.79 -5.87 -25.87
C MET A 243 16.62 -7.05 -26.38
N GLY A 244 16.46 -8.18 -25.68
CA GLY A 244 16.75 -9.56 -26.14
C GLY A 244 16.78 -10.44 -24.90
N GLY A 245 15.74 -11.22 -24.61
CA GLY A 245 15.35 -12.38 -25.38
C GLY A 245 15.53 -13.57 -24.45
N ASP A 246 14.44 -14.16 -23.99
CA ASP A 246 14.19 -15.60 -24.11
C ASP A 246 13.01 -16.03 -23.24
N THR A 247 12.14 -16.75 -23.93
CA THR A 247 10.81 -17.23 -23.59
C THR A 247 10.81 -18.49 -22.73
N ALA A 248 9.73 -18.64 -21.94
CA ALA A 248 9.00 -19.88 -21.57
C ALA A 248 9.77 -20.95 -20.74
N ILE A 249 9.17 -21.73 -19.82
CA ILE A 249 8.10 -22.72 -20.03
C ILE A 249 7.55 -23.17 -18.65
N ARG A 250 6.22 -23.21 -18.58
CA ARG A 250 5.25 -24.22 -18.07
C ARG A 250 5.45 -25.06 -16.79
N VAL A 251 4.24 -25.38 -16.27
CA VAL A 251 3.73 -26.43 -15.36
C VAL A 251 3.84 -26.10 -13.88
#